data_AF-A0A6J1QB78-F1
#
_entry.id   AF-A0A6J1QB78-F1
#
_cell.length_a   1.000
_cell.length_b   1.000
_cell.length_c   1.000
_cell.angle_alpha   90.00
_cell.angle_beta   90.00
_cell.angle_gamma   90.00
#
_symmetry.space_group_name_H-M   'P 1'
#
loop_
_entity.id
_entity.type
_entity.pdbx_description
1 polymer ?
#
loop_
_entity_poly.entity_id
_entity_poly.type
_entity_poly.pdbx_seq_one_letter_code
_entity_poly.pdbx_strand_id
1 'polypeptide(L)'
;MPFRIGKINNIEKFDPEFFNISAMEAHTMDPMVRMILEHTYEAIIDAGVNPKELQGTRTGVFTGICVDVQSFSLYLKSNVRYI
;
A
#
# COMPACT_ATOMS: atom_id res chain seq x y z
N MET A 1 -0.36 -8.61 -29.46
CA MET A 1 -0.24 -7.25 -28.87
C MET A 1 0.76 -7.32 -27.71
N PRO A 2 1.61 -6.31 -27.48
CA PRO A 2 2.53 -6.33 -26.34
C PRO A 2 1.78 -6.20 -25.01
N PHE A 3 2.17 -7.01 -24.02
CA PHE A 3 1.66 -6.93 -22.64
C PHE A 3 2.19 -5.66 -21.97
N ARG A 4 1.30 -4.83 -21.42
CA ARG A 4 1.65 -3.58 -20.71
C ARG A 4 0.97 -3.58 -19.35
N ILE A 5 1.70 -3.15 -18.32
CA ILE A 5 1.19 -3.02 -16.96
C ILE A 5 1.69 -1.71 -16.36
N GLY A 6 0.83 -1.02 -15.61
CA GLY A 6 1.23 0.11 -14.77
C GLY A 6 1.91 -0.43 -13.51
N LYS A 7 3.15 -0.01 -13.26
CA LYS A 7 3.89 -0.37 -12.05
C LYS A 7 3.98 0.83 -11.13
N ILE A 8 3.80 0.58 -9.84
CA ILE A 8 4.08 1.56 -8.81
C ILE A 8 5.59 1.49 -8.52
N ASN A 9 6.23 2.67 -8.48
CA ASN A 9 7.64 2.76 -8.15
C ASN A 9 7.84 2.66 -6.64
N ASN A 10 8.96 2.08 -6.22
CA ASN A 10 9.37 2.04 -4.82
C ASN A 10 8.33 1.41 -3.87
N ILE A 11 7.60 0.38 -4.33
CA ILE A 11 6.57 -0.33 -3.56
C ILE A 11 7.11 -0.95 -2.26
N GLU A 12 8.42 -1.11 -2.16
CA GLU A 12 9.12 -1.61 -0.99
C GLU A 12 9.33 -0.57 0.13
N LYS A 13 9.20 0.74 -0.17
CA LYS A 13 9.44 1.81 0.81
C LYS A 13 8.31 1.92 1.82
N PHE A 14 8.71 2.24 3.06
CA PHE A 14 7.82 2.52 4.18
C PHE A 14 8.63 3.15 5.32
N ASP A 15 8.07 4.09 6.08
CA ASP A 15 8.64 4.64 7.32
C ASP A 15 8.05 3.93 8.56
N PRO A 16 8.62 2.80 9.01
CA PRO A 16 8.04 2.03 10.10
C PRO A 16 8.14 2.72 11.47
N GLU A 17 9.19 3.52 11.68
CA GLU A 17 9.42 4.21 12.96
C GLU A 17 8.34 5.27 13.18
N PHE A 18 7.99 6.02 12.13
CA PHE A 18 6.90 6.99 12.18
C PHE A 18 5.57 6.38 12.64
N PHE A 19 5.26 5.16 12.19
CA PHE A 19 4.03 4.44 12.55
C PHE A 19 4.14 3.58 13.82
N ASN A 20 5.27 3.63 14.55
CA ASN A 20 5.56 2.76 15.70
C ASN A 20 5.44 1.26 15.38
N ILE A 21 5.91 0.84 14.20
CA ILE A 21 5.94 -0.55 13.76
C ILE A 21 7.40 -1.02 13.77
N SER A 22 7.68 -2.24 14.26
CA SER A 22 9.05 -2.75 14.22
C SER A 22 9.49 -3.06 12.78
N ALA A 23 10.80 -3.00 12.50
CA ALA A 23 11.32 -3.35 11.18
C ALA A 23 10.92 -4.78 10.75
N MET A 24 10.89 -5.73 11.70
CA MET A 24 10.47 -7.10 11.43
C MET A 24 9.00 -7.18 11.01
N GLU A 25 8.11 -6.51 11.75
CA GLU A 25 6.68 -6.46 11.39
C GLU A 25 6.49 -5.77 10.04
N ALA A 26 7.13 -4.63 9.82
CA ALA A 26 7.08 -3.88 8.57
C ALA A 26 7.54 -4.70 7.36
N HIS A 27 8.56 -5.54 7.50
CA HIS A 27 9.00 -6.46 6.44
C HIS A 27 7.97 -7.53 6.08
N THR A 28 7.08 -7.89 7.01
CA THR A 28 6.01 -8.88 6.79
C THR A 28 4.68 -8.28 6.36
N MET A 29 4.55 -6.95 6.40
CA MET A 29 3.35 -6.25 5.98
C MET A 29 3.18 -6.25 4.46
N ASP A 30 1.94 -6.47 4.01
CA ASP A 30 1.55 -6.27 2.63
C ASP A 30 1.90 -4.83 2.17
N PRO A 31 2.57 -4.65 1.02
CA PRO A 31 2.94 -3.33 0.54
C PRO A 31 1.75 -2.36 0.36
N MET A 32 0.58 -2.88 0.00
CA MET A 32 -0.64 -2.07 -0.14
C MET A 32 -1.03 -1.44 1.20
N VAL A 33 -0.93 -2.19 2.30
CA VAL A 33 -1.24 -1.67 3.65
C VAL A 33 -0.22 -0.61 4.07
N ARG A 34 1.07 -0.81 3.78
CA ARG A 34 2.12 0.18 4.05
C ARG A 34 1.86 1.50 3.32
N MET A 35 1.53 1.43 2.03
CA MET A 35 1.16 2.60 1.24
C MET A 35 -0.11 3.29 1.78
N ILE A 36 -1.14 2.52 2.15
CA ILE A 36 -2.39 3.08 2.70
C ILE A 36 -2.10 3.91 3.95
N LEU A 37 -1.21 3.46 4.85
CA LEU A 37 -0.84 4.21 6.05
C LEU A 37 -0.22 5.57 5.72
N GLU A 38 0.80 5.59 4.85
CA GLU A 38 1.48 6.81 4.43
C GLU A 38 0.54 7.77 3.72
N HIS A 39 -0.18 7.30 2.70
CA HIS A 39 -1.01 8.17 1.88
C HIS A 39 -2.25 8.68 2.63
N THR A 40 -2.76 7.93 3.60
CA THR A 40 -3.83 8.44 4.48
C THR A 40 -3.32 9.57 5.36
N TYR A 41 -2.10 9.42 5.91
CA TYR A 41 -1.48 10.47 6.71
C TYR A 41 -1.20 11.73 5.87
N GLU A 42 -0.63 11.57 4.68
CA GLU A 42 -0.39 12.65 3.72
C GLU A 42 -1.68 13.36 3.33
N ALA A 43 -2.76 12.62 3.03
CA ALA A 43 -4.05 13.20 2.65
C ALA A 43 -4.67 14.05 3.77
N ILE A 44 -4.51 13.64 5.03
CA ILE A 44 -4.99 14.43 6.17
C ILE A 44 -4.22 15.76 6.27
N ILE A 45 -2.89 15.73 6.10
CA ILE A 45 -2.06 16.94 6.13
C ILE A 45 -2.32 17.83 4.92
N ASP A 46 -2.49 17.25 3.72
CA ASP A 46 -2.82 17.97 2.49
C ASP A 46 -4.14 18.74 2.64
N ALA A 47 -5.11 18.18 3.37
CA ALA A 47 -6.36 18.86 3.73
C ALA A 47 -6.18 19.98 4.77
N GLY A 48 -4.97 20.22 5.28
CA GLY A 48 -4.67 21.19 6.34
C GLY A 48 -5.16 20.78 7.73
N VAL A 49 -5.51 19.50 7.92
CA VAL A 49 -6.01 18.96 9.19
C VAL A 49 -4.83 18.40 9.98
N ASN A 50 -4.75 18.71 11.27
CA ASN A 50 -3.77 18.04 12.14
C ASN A 50 -4.27 16.63 12.47
N PRO A 51 -3.54 15.55 12.15
CA PRO A 51 -3.97 14.18 12.42
C PRO A 51 -4.31 13.91 13.91
N LYS A 52 -3.72 14.67 14.84
CA LYS A 52 -4.03 14.57 16.27
C LYS A 52 -5.47 15.01 16.61
N GLU A 53 -6.06 15.89 15.82
CA GLU A 53 -7.44 16.36 16.02
C GLU A 53 -8.47 15.29 15.71
N LEU A 54 -8.11 14.29 14.88
CA LEU A 54 -8.98 13.17 14.56
C LEU A 54 -8.95 12.07 15.64
N GLN A 55 -7.94 12.07 16.52
CA GLN A 55 -7.81 11.06 17.58
C GLN A 55 -8.99 11.13 18.56
N GLY A 56 -9.63 10.00 18.83
CA GLY A 56 -10.78 9.91 19.74
C GLY A 56 -12.10 10.47 19.18
N THR A 57 -12.11 10.97 17.94
CA THR A 57 -13.33 11.42 17.28
C THR A 57 -14.13 10.24 16.70
N ARG A 58 -15.35 10.50 16.24
CA ARG A 58 -16.18 9.52 15.52
C ARG A 58 -15.83 9.46 14.03
N THR A 59 -14.54 9.46 13.70
CA THR A 59 -14.04 9.36 12.32
C THR A 59 -14.03 7.89 11.87
N GLY A 60 -14.69 7.59 10.75
CA GLY A 60 -14.68 6.26 10.15
C GLY A 60 -13.59 6.12 9.09
N VAL A 61 -13.07 4.91 8.92
CA VAL A 61 -12.12 4.55 7.85
C VAL A 61 -12.77 3.52 6.95
N PHE A 62 -12.78 3.79 5.64
CA PHE A 62 -13.33 2.89 4.63
C PHE A 62 -12.29 2.69 3.53
N THR A 63 -12.00 1.44 3.18
CA THR A 63 -11.01 1.09 2.15
C THR A 63 -11.63 0.18 1.10
N GLY A 64 -11.42 0.51 -0.17
CA GLY A 64 -11.76 -0.36 -1.29
C GLY A 64 -10.57 -1.25 -1.63
N ILE A 65 -10.65 -2.53 -1.30
CA ILE A 65 -9.59 -3.50 -1.59
C ILE A 65 -10.12 -4.52 -2.58
N CYS A 66 -9.42 -4.66 -3.70
CA CYS A 66 -9.64 -5.73 -4.66
C CYS A 66 -8.30 -6.37 -4.96
N VAL A 67 -8.25 -7.70 -4.87
CA VAL A 67 -7.03 -8.46 -5.17
C VAL A 67 -7.11 -8.91 -6.62
N ASP A 68 -6.28 -8.34 -7.48
CA ASP A 68 -6.23 -8.77 -8.88
C ASP A 68 -5.40 -10.04 -9.04
N VAL A 69 -6.09 -11.17 -8.88
CA VAL A 69 -5.52 -12.51 -9.04
C VAL A 69 -5.22 -12.84 -10.51
N GLN A 70 -5.88 -12.17 -11.46
CA GLN A 70 -5.77 -12.50 -12.89
C GLN A 70 -4.49 -11.92 -13.51
N SER A 71 -4.14 -10.67 -13.21
CA SER A 71 -2.90 -10.08 -13.74
C SER A 71 -1.65 -10.74 -13.17
N PHE A 72 -1.66 -11.19 -11.91
CA PHE A 72 -0.56 -11.95 -11.31
C PHE A 72 -0.38 -13.31 -12.00
N SER A 73 -1.47 -14.03 -12.28
CA SER A 73 -1.42 -15.30 -13.03
C SER A 73 -0.86 -15.13 -14.44
N LEU A 74 -1.26 -14.06 -15.15
CA LEU A 74 -0.74 -13.74 -16.48
C LEU A 74 0.74 -13.37 -16.45
N TYR A 75 1.20 -12.61 -15.46
CA TYR A 75 2.61 -12.30 -15.28
C TYR A 75 3.47 -13.56 -15.08
N LEU A 76 3.05 -14.47 -14.18
CA LEU A 76 3.75 -15.74 -13.96
C LEU A 76 3.77 -16.60 -15.22
N LYS A 77 2.63 -16.73 -15.93
CA LYS A 77 2.56 -17.50 -17.20
C LYS A 77 3.41 -16.91 -18.33
N SER A 78 3.67 -15.61 -18.31
CA SER A 78 4.47 -14.91 -19.33
C SER A 78 5.97 -15.00 -19.06
N ASN A 79 6.38 -15.03 -17.78
CA ASN A 79 7.78 -14.98 -17.36
C ASN A 79 8.35 -16.31 -16.84
N VAL A 80 7.51 -17.32 -16.61
CA VAL A 80 7.97 -18.69 -16.34
C VAL A 80 7.75 -19.51 -17.61
N ARG A 81 8.80 -19.61 -18.45
CA ARG A 81 8.87 -20.69 -19.44
C ARG A 81 9.22 -21.96 -18.67
N TYR A 82 8.32 -22.95 -18.68
CA TYR A 82 8.67 -24.30 -18.26
C TYR A 82 9.88 -24.75 -19.09
N ILE A 83 10.97 -25.10 -18.40
CA ILE A 83 12.03 -25.97 -18.91
C ILE A 83 11.46 -27.37 -19.13
#